data_AF-A0A560GZU9-F1
#
_entry.id   AF-A0A560GZU9-F1
#
_cell.length_a   1.000
_cell.length_b   1.000
_cell.length_c   1.000
_cell.angle_alpha   90.00
_cell.angle_beta   90.00
_cell.angle_gamma   90.00
#
_symmetry.space_group_name_H-M   'P 1'
#
loop_
_entity.id
_entity.type
_entity.pdbx_description
1 polymer ?
#
loop_
_entity_poly.entity_id
_entity_poly.type
_entity_poly.pdbx_seq_one_letter_code
_entity_poly.pdbx_strand_id
1 'polypeptide(L)'
;MTAPLWIGPAPAPPLLTELTASHWALWGECIAFPGLINSHDHLVFNCYPPTGAPPYDDFLGWSRDVQADRALVRRIEAIPAALRRQVGLLKNLLWGVTAVVDHGGAPGDGPIGVLAPYQDLHSPELASPWRWLGGLGPAVLHLAEGVTADSRRRALDFLRENLFRRRVAGVHGVSLAGEDFRRLASLIWCPASNLFLFGRTADVTAALRHTPVLFGTDATISAPGTLWDHLRQARGRIPDAALFDGLTGAAARFWRHAAPNDLVIARRRAVDRWDAFFALTPADILLVVRAGRPVLVDGDLGAPSGYGRLTVGGRIKHVDLAVAEMLAALRPQLDTAALLDRFGAVAE
;
A
#
# COMPACT_ATOMS: atom_id res chain seq x y z
N MET A 1 -32.97 -10.83 5.15
CA MET A 1 -32.18 -9.62 4.84
C MET A 1 -30.97 -9.65 5.74
N THR A 2 -29.77 -9.87 5.21
CA THR A 2 -28.54 -9.85 6.02
C THR A 2 -27.81 -8.55 5.73
N ALA A 3 -27.64 -7.72 6.75
CA ALA A 3 -26.78 -6.53 6.65
C ALA A 3 -25.35 -6.94 6.24
N PRO A 4 -24.59 -6.06 5.57
CA PRO A 4 -23.19 -6.30 5.28
C PRO A 4 -22.45 -6.71 6.54
N LEU A 5 -21.54 -7.68 6.41
CA LEU A 5 -20.63 -8.01 7.51
C LEU A 5 -19.63 -6.85 7.67
N TRP A 6 -19.85 -6.00 8.67
CA TRP A 6 -18.91 -4.93 8.99
C TRP A 6 -17.71 -5.46 9.79
N ILE A 7 -16.49 -5.16 9.32
CA ILE A 7 -15.23 -5.43 10.01
C ILE A 7 -14.54 -4.09 10.20
N GLY A 8 -14.67 -3.50 11.38
CA GLY A 8 -14.01 -2.24 11.70
C GLY A 8 -13.70 -2.14 13.20
N PRO A 9 -12.73 -1.29 13.58
CA PRO A 9 -12.39 -1.06 14.99
C PRO A 9 -13.47 -0.26 15.74
N ALA A 10 -14.37 0.40 15.01
CA ALA A 10 -15.51 1.14 15.51
C ALA A 10 -16.81 0.55 14.92
N PRO A 11 -18.00 0.90 15.46
CA PRO A 11 -19.27 0.58 14.83
C PRO A 11 -19.35 1.06 13.38
N ALA A 12 -20.19 0.41 12.57
CA ALA A 12 -20.40 0.79 11.18
C ALA A 12 -20.81 2.27 11.07
N PRO A 13 -20.25 3.04 10.11
CA PRO A 13 -20.63 4.42 9.91
C PRO A 13 -22.08 4.50 9.38
N PRO A 14 -22.86 5.56 9.70
CA PRO A 14 -24.22 5.74 9.18
C PRO A 14 -24.31 5.65 7.66
N LEU A 15 -23.27 6.13 6.97
CA LEU A 15 -23.13 6.04 5.51
C LEU A 15 -23.27 4.60 4.99
N LEU A 16 -22.76 3.60 5.71
CA LEU A 16 -22.90 2.20 5.29
C LEU A 16 -24.37 1.78 5.30
N THR A 17 -25.13 2.21 6.31
CA THR A 17 -26.57 1.93 6.40
C THR A 17 -27.33 2.58 5.25
N GLU A 18 -27.03 3.84 4.92
CA GLU A 18 -27.65 4.58 3.82
C GLU A 18 -27.37 3.93 2.45
N LEU A 19 -26.11 3.58 2.19
CA LEU A 19 -25.72 2.92 0.94
C LEU A 19 -26.37 1.54 0.80
N THR A 20 -26.43 0.77 1.90
CA THR A 20 -27.07 -0.54 1.94
C THR A 20 -28.56 -0.43 1.65
N ALA A 21 -29.28 0.46 2.34
CA ALA A 21 -30.72 0.62 2.14
C ALA A 21 -31.08 0.92 0.67
N SER A 22 -30.22 1.66 -0.03
CA SER A 22 -30.46 2.13 -1.39
C SER A 22 -30.09 1.11 -2.48
N HIS A 23 -29.17 0.17 -2.20
CA HIS A 23 -28.59 -0.70 -3.25
C HIS A 23 -28.49 -2.20 -2.86
N TRP A 24 -28.98 -2.61 -1.69
CA TRP A 24 -28.78 -3.99 -1.17
C TRP A 24 -29.21 -5.10 -2.14
N ALA A 25 -30.27 -4.87 -2.93
CA ALA A 25 -30.78 -5.85 -3.89
C ALA A 25 -29.74 -6.19 -4.97
N LEU A 26 -28.78 -5.30 -5.22
CA LEU A 26 -27.69 -5.47 -6.19
C LEU A 26 -26.43 -6.13 -5.58
N TRP A 27 -26.32 -6.18 -4.24
CA TRP A 27 -25.05 -6.50 -3.57
C TRP A 27 -24.87 -7.96 -3.18
N GLY A 28 -25.98 -8.69 -2.99
CA GLY A 28 -25.92 -10.04 -2.42
C GLY A 28 -25.24 -10.06 -1.04
N GLU A 29 -24.54 -11.16 -0.72
CA GLU A 29 -23.74 -11.22 0.50
C GLU A 29 -22.48 -10.37 0.36
N CYS A 30 -22.34 -9.35 1.21
CA CYS A 30 -21.23 -8.42 1.18
C CYS A 30 -20.52 -8.29 2.53
N ILE A 31 -19.26 -7.90 2.43
CA ILE A 31 -18.39 -7.53 3.54
C ILE A 31 -18.04 -6.04 3.38
N ALA A 32 -18.00 -5.31 4.48
CA ALA A 32 -17.66 -3.90 4.50
C ALA A 32 -16.60 -3.62 5.58
N PHE A 33 -15.67 -2.73 5.30
CA PHE A 33 -14.59 -2.37 6.21
C PHE A 33 -14.15 -0.91 5.97
N PRO A 34 -13.45 -0.27 6.93
CA PRO A 34 -12.86 1.05 6.72
C PRO A 34 -11.96 1.07 5.48
N GLY A 35 -11.84 2.24 4.84
CA GLY A 35 -10.86 2.44 3.78
C GLY A 35 -9.46 2.01 4.22
N LEU A 36 -8.77 1.24 3.37
CA LEU A 36 -7.45 0.73 3.72
C LEU A 36 -6.41 1.84 3.58
N ILE A 37 -5.43 1.84 4.49
CA ILE A 37 -4.29 2.74 4.49
C ILE A 37 -3.04 1.95 4.14
N ASN A 38 -2.46 2.23 2.97
CA ASN A 38 -1.17 1.71 2.57
C ASN A 38 -0.06 2.61 3.16
N SER A 39 0.59 2.15 4.23
CA SER A 39 1.53 2.98 4.98
C SER A 39 2.90 3.14 4.31
N HIS A 40 3.15 2.47 3.18
CA HIS A 40 4.35 2.69 2.38
C HIS A 40 4.19 2.17 0.94
N ASP A 41 4.42 3.07 -0.02
CA ASP A 41 4.52 2.83 -1.45
C ASP A 41 5.52 3.83 -2.06
N HIS A 42 5.94 3.58 -3.29
CA HIS A 42 6.59 4.59 -4.14
C HIS A 42 5.75 4.74 -5.41
N LEU A 43 4.82 5.71 -5.43
CA LEU A 43 3.77 5.77 -6.44
C LEU A 43 4.36 5.81 -7.85
N VAL A 44 5.45 6.54 -8.04
CA VAL A 44 6.11 6.75 -9.32
C VAL A 44 6.93 5.55 -9.82
N PHE A 45 7.15 4.53 -8.99
CA PHE A 45 7.88 3.32 -9.36
C PHE A 45 6.96 2.15 -9.75
N ASN A 46 5.63 2.33 -9.68
CA ASN A 46 4.68 1.28 -10.08
C ASN A 46 4.60 1.01 -11.60
N CYS A 47 5.26 1.84 -12.41
CA CYS A 47 5.46 1.58 -13.83
C CYS A 47 6.52 0.49 -14.11
N TYR A 48 7.46 0.28 -13.18
CA TYR A 48 8.46 -0.77 -13.34
C TYR A 48 7.82 -2.14 -13.15
N PRO A 49 8.15 -3.14 -13.99
CA PRO A 49 7.91 -4.53 -13.65
C PRO A 49 8.78 -4.94 -12.45
N PRO A 50 8.50 -6.07 -11.79
CA PRO A 50 9.44 -6.69 -10.88
C PRO A 50 10.81 -6.78 -11.55
N THR A 51 11.84 -6.21 -10.93
CA THR A 51 13.16 -6.00 -11.58
C THR A 51 14.28 -6.49 -10.67
N GLY A 52 15.27 -7.12 -11.29
CA GLY A 52 16.47 -7.66 -10.64
C GLY A 52 16.50 -9.19 -10.60
N ALA A 53 17.61 -9.74 -10.14
CA ALA A 53 17.84 -11.17 -9.89
C ALA A 53 18.01 -11.46 -8.38
N PRO A 54 16.93 -11.41 -7.57
CA PRO A 54 16.99 -11.77 -6.15
C PRO A 54 17.37 -13.25 -5.93
N PRO A 55 17.84 -13.64 -4.72
CA PRO A 55 17.88 -12.83 -3.50
C PRO A 55 19.13 -11.95 -3.38
N TYR A 56 18.99 -10.82 -2.68
CA TYR A 56 20.07 -9.90 -2.34
C TYR A 56 20.41 -9.92 -0.85
N ASP A 57 21.62 -9.46 -0.52
CA ASP A 57 22.03 -9.25 0.88
C ASP A 57 21.40 -7.99 1.49
N ASP A 58 21.21 -6.94 0.69
CA ASP A 58 20.58 -5.67 1.06
C ASP A 58 20.08 -4.88 -0.15
N PHE A 59 19.35 -3.80 0.11
CA PHE A 59 18.78 -2.93 -0.93
C PHE A 59 19.85 -2.27 -1.82
N LEU A 60 21.10 -2.11 -1.36
CA LEU A 60 22.18 -1.54 -2.17
C LEU A 60 22.63 -2.51 -3.27
N GLY A 61 22.63 -3.81 -2.98
CA GLY A 61 22.82 -4.86 -3.99
C GLY A 61 21.74 -4.79 -5.07
N TRP A 62 20.48 -4.75 -4.66
CA TRP A 62 19.34 -4.65 -5.57
C TRP A 62 19.37 -3.36 -6.40
N SER A 63 19.60 -2.21 -5.76
CA SER A 63 19.67 -0.92 -6.45
C SER A 63 20.73 -0.90 -7.55
N ARG A 64 21.91 -1.49 -7.31
CA ARG A 64 22.96 -1.61 -8.34
C ARG A 64 22.51 -2.45 -9.53
N ASP A 65 21.79 -3.54 -9.29
CA ASP A 65 21.28 -4.42 -10.35
C ASP A 65 20.19 -3.73 -11.18
N VAL A 66 19.22 -3.08 -10.53
CA VAL A 66 18.20 -2.25 -11.21
C VAL A 66 18.87 -1.17 -12.08
N GLN A 67 19.89 -0.50 -11.55
CA GLN A 67 20.62 0.53 -12.27
C GLN A 67 21.53 -0.01 -13.37
N ALA A 68 21.82 -1.33 -13.41
CA ALA A 68 22.56 -1.94 -14.50
C ALA A 68 21.72 -2.03 -15.78
N ASP A 69 20.40 -2.22 -15.68
CA ASP A 69 19.47 -2.13 -16.81
C ASP A 69 19.11 -0.67 -17.16
N ARG A 70 20.10 0.04 -17.71
CA ARG A 70 19.94 1.44 -18.13
C ARG A 70 18.86 1.62 -19.19
N ALA A 71 18.56 0.60 -19.99
CA ALA A 71 17.55 0.67 -21.04
C ALA A 71 16.15 0.69 -20.43
N LEU A 72 15.86 -0.20 -19.47
CA LEU A 72 14.62 -0.18 -18.70
C LEU A 72 14.46 1.14 -17.93
N VAL A 73 15.48 1.55 -17.16
CA VAL A 73 15.41 2.79 -16.36
C VAL A 73 15.11 4.00 -17.24
N ARG A 74 15.85 4.20 -18.34
CA ARG A 74 15.61 5.33 -19.25
C ARG A 74 14.23 5.27 -19.89
N ARG A 75 13.75 4.08 -20.26
CA ARG A 75 12.42 3.92 -20.86
C ARG A 75 11.31 4.30 -19.89
N ILE A 76 11.39 3.85 -18.63
CA ILE A 76 10.36 4.17 -17.62
C ILE A 76 10.46 5.63 -17.18
N GLU A 77 11.65 6.16 -16.96
CA GLU A 77 11.82 7.55 -16.52
C GLU A 77 11.52 8.59 -17.61
N ALA A 78 11.50 8.20 -18.88
CA ALA A 78 10.96 9.01 -19.96
C ALA A 78 9.45 9.30 -19.80
N ILE A 79 8.73 8.50 -19.00
CA ILE A 79 7.34 8.75 -18.64
C ILE A 79 7.29 9.86 -17.58
N PRO A 80 6.52 10.94 -17.81
CA PRO A 80 6.40 12.04 -16.85
C PRO A 80 6.03 11.55 -15.45
N ALA A 81 6.69 12.09 -14.41
CA ALA A 81 6.47 11.68 -13.03
C ALA A 81 5.00 11.80 -12.59
N ALA A 82 4.28 12.83 -13.06
CA ALA A 82 2.86 13.00 -12.80
C ALA A 82 2.02 11.82 -13.34
N LEU A 83 2.36 11.30 -14.53
CA LEU A 83 1.69 10.17 -15.13
C LEU A 83 2.03 8.85 -14.41
N ARG A 84 3.30 8.66 -14.04
CA ARG A 84 3.71 7.50 -13.21
C ARG A 84 3.02 7.51 -11.84
N ARG A 85 2.83 8.68 -11.24
CA ARG A 85 2.07 8.83 -10.00
C ARG A 85 0.61 8.42 -10.17
N GLN A 86 -0.06 8.80 -11.27
CA GLN A 86 -1.43 8.36 -11.56
C GLN A 86 -1.54 6.82 -11.64
N VAL A 87 -0.54 6.14 -12.20
CA VAL A 87 -0.47 4.67 -12.20
C VAL A 87 -0.41 4.11 -10.79
N GLY A 88 0.42 4.68 -9.91
CA GLY A 88 0.48 4.29 -8.50
C GLY A 88 -0.83 4.52 -7.74
N LEU A 89 -1.54 5.63 -8.03
CA LEU A 89 -2.86 5.90 -7.46
C LEU A 89 -3.90 4.89 -7.94
N LEU A 90 -3.90 4.56 -9.24
CA LEU A 90 -4.79 3.54 -9.79
C LEU A 90 -4.56 2.19 -9.13
N LYS A 91 -3.29 1.74 -9.03
CA LYS A 91 -2.92 0.48 -8.34
C LYS A 91 -3.59 0.38 -6.97
N ASN A 92 -3.37 1.40 -6.14
CA ASN A 92 -3.87 1.45 -4.77
C ASN A 92 -5.41 1.48 -4.73
N LEU A 93 -6.06 2.29 -5.57
CA LEU A 93 -7.52 2.35 -5.66
C LEU A 93 -8.14 0.99 -6.01
N LEU A 94 -7.57 0.28 -6.99
CA LEU A 94 -8.04 -1.06 -7.39
C LEU A 94 -7.87 -2.11 -6.29
N TRP A 95 -7.08 -1.82 -5.25
CA TRP A 95 -6.86 -2.68 -4.11
C TRP A 95 -7.68 -2.28 -2.88
N GLY A 96 -8.55 -1.28 -2.98
CA GLY A 96 -9.40 -0.82 -1.87
C GLY A 96 -8.68 0.11 -0.89
N VAL A 97 -7.55 0.68 -1.29
CA VAL A 97 -6.84 1.69 -0.51
C VAL A 97 -7.53 3.04 -0.72
N THR A 98 -7.84 3.76 0.36
CA THR A 98 -8.36 5.14 0.29
C THR A 98 -7.32 6.19 0.67
N ALA A 99 -6.23 5.77 1.33
CA ALA A 99 -5.09 6.62 1.64
C ALA A 99 -3.74 5.88 1.54
N VAL A 100 -2.72 6.56 1.03
CA VAL A 100 -1.37 5.99 0.81
C VAL A 100 -0.28 6.95 1.27
N VAL A 101 0.82 6.41 1.78
CA VAL A 101 2.06 7.16 2.04
C VAL A 101 2.99 6.93 0.86
N ASP A 102 3.21 7.98 0.05
CA ASP A 102 4.09 7.96 -1.12
C ASP A 102 5.51 8.38 -0.73
N HIS A 103 6.38 7.41 -0.45
CA HIS A 103 7.77 7.62 -0.06
C HIS A 103 8.57 8.27 -1.22
N GLY A 104 9.32 9.33 -0.93
CA GLY A 104 9.96 10.17 -1.96
C GLY A 104 9.00 11.10 -2.71
N GLY A 105 7.70 11.00 -2.45
CA GLY A 105 6.65 11.72 -3.18
C GLY A 105 6.18 13.00 -2.50
N ALA A 106 5.57 13.88 -3.30
CA ALA A 106 4.89 15.08 -2.80
C ALA A 106 3.43 14.76 -2.40
N PRO A 107 2.90 15.44 -1.36
CA PRO A 107 1.47 15.36 -1.07
C PRO A 107 0.66 15.87 -2.26
N GLY A 108 -0.55 15.36 -2.38
CA GLY A 108 -1.49 15.83 -3.39
C GLY A 108 -2.75 14.99 -3.43
N ASP A 109 -3.84 15.57 -3.87
CA ASP A 109 -5.10 14.88 -4.03
C ASP A 109 -5.16 14.04 -5.32
N GLY A 110 -6.10 13.11 -5.32
CA GLY A 110 -6.42 12.17 -6.39
C GLY A 110 -7.66 11.36 -5.98
N PRO A 111 -7.96 10.25 -6.67
CA PRO A 111 -9.06 9.37 -6.24
C PRO A 111 -8.86 8.79 -4.84
N ILE A 112 -7.61 8.79 -4.34
CA ILE A 112 -7.23 8.39 -2.98
C ILE A 112 -6.36 9.50 -2.36
N GLY A 113 -6.32 9.58 -1.03
CA GLY A 113 -5.49 10.56 -0.32
C GLY A 113 -4.02 10.17 -0.29
N VAL A 114 -3.11 11.12 -0.55
CA VAL A 114 -1.67 10.93 -0.27
C VAL A 114 -1.32 11.61 1.04
N LEU A 115 -0.94 10.81 2.04
CA LEU A 115 -0.82 11.24 3.44
C LEU A 115 0.41 12.10 3.69
N ALA A 116 0.19 13.18 4.44
CA ALA A 116 1.19 14.14 4.89
C ALA A 116 0.67 14.86 6.17
N PRO A 117 1.53 15.54 6.95
CA PRO A 117 2.97 15.62 6.77
C PRO A 117 3.72 14.42 7.37
N TYR A 118 4.80 14.04 6.71
CA TYR A 118 5.87 13.21 7.27
C TYR A 118 7.20 13.69 6.67
N GLN A 119 8.31 13.29 7.26
CA GLN A 119 9.64 13.57 6.74
C GLN A 119 10.22 12.32 6.11
N ASP A 120 10.55 12.38 4.84
CA ASP A 120 11.30 11.33 4.17
C ASP A 120 12.81 11.47 4.45
N LEU A 121 13.42 10.43 5.00
CA LEU A 121 14.88 10.32 5.19
C LEU A 121 15.52 9.28 4.27
N HIS A 122 14.75 8.64 3.40
CA HIS A 122 15.12 7.59 2.45
C HIS A 122 15.72 6.34 3.10
N SER A 123 16.97 6.40 3.54
CA SER A 123 17.73 5.29 4.16
C SER A 123 18.93 5.85 4.94
N PRO A 124 19.52 5.08 5.88
CA PRO A 124 20.75 5.49 6.56
C PRO A 124 21.88 5.96 5.64
N GLU A 125 22.00 5.32 4.48
CA GLU A 125 23.07 5.55 3.50
C GLU A 125 22.89 6.82 2.66
N LEU A 126 21.65 7.31 2.54
CA LEU A 126 21.30 8.42 1.66
C LEU A 126 20.74 9.65 2.40
N ALA A 127 20.51 9.54 3.71
CA ALA A 127 19.96 10.64 4.50
C ALA A 127 20.91 11.83 4.61
N SER A 128 20.34 13.04 4.61
CA SER A 128 21.09 14.29 4.79
C SER A 128 21.80 14.36 6.16
N PRO A 129 23.00 14.97 6.26
CA PRO A 129 23.67 15.21 7.55
C PRO A 129 22.78 15.96 8.56
N TRP A 130 21.88 16.82 8.09
CA TRP A 130 20.97 17.63 8.92
C TRP A 130 19.60 16.98 9.19
N ARG A 131 19.44 15.70 8.83
CA ARG A 131 18.19 14.93 8.88
C ARG A 131 17.36 15.08 10.17
N TRP A 132 18.01 15.21 11.33
CA TRP A 132 17.31 15.29 12.61
C TRP A 132 16.90 16.71 13.03
N LEU A 133 17.33 17.75 12.32
CA LEU A 133 17.08 19.15 12.68
C LEU A 133 15.75 19.71 12.14
N GLY A 134 14.98 18.94 11.38
CA GLY A 134 13.77 19.45 10.72
C GLY A 134 12.70 18.39 10.48
N GLY A 135 11.71 18.76 9.66
CA GLY A 135 10.62 17.90 9.20
C GLY A 135 9.36 17.96 10.07
N LEU A 136 8.20 18.01 9.42
CA LEU A 136 6.90 17.86 10.08
C LEU A 136 6.50 16.38 10.13
N GLY A 137 5.75 15.98 11.15
CA GLY A 137 5.29 14.59 11.29
C GLY A 137 6.41 13.59 11.66
N PRO A 138 6.15 12.27 11.53
CA PRO A 138 7.14 11.23 11.78
C PRO A 138 8.25 11.23 10.71
N ALA A 139 9.45 10.82 11.10
CA ALA A 139 10.56 10.55 10.18
C ALA A 139 10.42 9.11 9.64
N VAL A 140 10.34 8.97 8.32
CA VAL A 140 10.10 7.70 7.61
C VAL A 140 11.33 7.37 6.77
N LEU A 141 11.78 6.13 6.84
CA LEU A 141 12.93 5.64 6.06
C LEU A 141 12.92 4.13 5.92
N HIS A 142 13.49 3.65 4.82
CA HIS A 142 13.95 2.28 4.70
C HIS A 142 15.01 2.02 5.75
N LEU A 143 14.80 0.99 6.57
CA LEU A 143 15.65 0.73 7.72
C LEU A 143 15.91 -0.76 7.86
N ALA A 144 17.19 -1.13 7.93
CA ALA A 144 17.61 -2.53 8.04
C ALA A 144 17.03 -3.40 6.90
N GLU A 145 16.92 -2.81 5.70
CA GLU A 145 16.41 -3.42 4.48
C GLU A 145 17.49 -4.31 3.85
N GLY A 146 17.67 -5.47 4.48
CA GLY A 146 18.66 -6.47 4.12
C GLY A 146 18.75 -7.56 5.18
N VAL A 147 19.49 -8.61 4.88
CA VAL A 147 19.56 -9.82 5.72
C VAL A 147 20.83 -9.95 6.55
N THR A 148 21.80 -9.06 6.34
CA THR A 148 23.12 -9.12 6.95
C THR A 148 23.14 -8.45 8.33
N ALA A 149 24.09 -8.88 9.17
CA ALA A 149 24.40 -8.19 10.43
C ALA A 149 24.90 -6.76 10.18
N ASP A 150 25.47 -6.50 8.98
CA ASP A 150 25.91 -5.18 8.57
C ASP A 150 24.74 -4.21 8.38
N SER A 151 23.70 -4.65 7.65
CA SER A 151 22.45 -3.89 7.48
C SER A 151 21.82 -3.53 8.83
N ARG A 152 21.76 -4.49 9.77
CA ARG A 152 21.28 -4.26 11.14
C ARG A 152 22.13 -3.22 11.87
N ARG A 153 23.46 -3.34 11.81
CA ARG A 153 24.38 -2.42 12.51
C ARG A 153 24.23 -0.99 12.00
N ARG A 154 24.22 -0.78 10.68
CA ARG A 154 24.03 0.55 10.07
C ARG A 154 22.70 1.18 10.49
N ALA A 155 21.62 0.39 10.53
CA ALA A 155 20.33 0.84 11.02
C ALA A 155 20.36 1.27 12.50
N LEU A 156 20.97 0.47 13.37
CA LEU A 156 21.05 0.78 14.80
C LEU A 156 21.95 1.98 15.09
N ASP A 157 23.07 2.11 14.39
CA ASP A 157 23.97 3.26 14.50
C ASP A 157 23.24 4.53 14.07
N PHE A 158 22.53 4.50 12.94
CA PHE A 158 21.72 5.63 12.48
C PHE A 158 20.65 6.06 13.50
N LEU A 159 19.96 5.11 14.13
CA LEU A 159 18.96 5.40 15.17
C LEU A 159 19.59 5.98 16.45
N ARG A 160 20.85 5.67 16.78
CA ARG A 160 21.54 6.26 17.93
C ARG A 160 21.81 7.75 17.74
N GLU A 161 21.91 8.22 16.50
CA GLU A 161 22.08 9.63 16.16
C GLU A 161 20.80 10.46 16.32
N ASN A 162 19.64 9.83 16.53
CA ASN A 162 18.36 10.51 16.79
C ASN A 162 18.29 11.11 18.21
N LEU A 163 19.22 12.01 18.53
CA LEU A 163 19.33 12.68 19.84
C LEU A 163 18.11 13.54 20.18
N PHE A 164 17.39 14.01 19.14
CA PHE A 164 16.16 14.79 19.28
C PHE A 164 14.91 13.92 19.52
N ARG A 165 15.07 12.59 19.59
CA ARG A 165 13.98 11.62 19.86
C ARG A 165 12.77 11.81 18.93
N ARG A 166 13.04 12.09 17.65
CA ARG A 166 12.00 12.18 16.61
C ARG A 166 11.26 10.85 16.52
N ARG A 167 9.95 10.88 16.23
CA ARG A 167 9.15 9.67 15.97
C ARG A 167 9.62 9.02 14.68
N VAL A 168 10.29 7.86 14.76
CA VAL A 168 10.79 7.14 13.58
C VAL A 168 9.84 6.01 13.18
N ALA A 169 9.41 6.00 11.92
CA ALA A 169 8.80 4.85 11.27
C ALA A 169 9.85 4.17 10.38
N GLY A 170 10.27 2.97 10.76
CA GLY A 170 11.19 2.17 9.96
C GLY A 170 10.41 1.31 8.97
N VAL A 171 10.71 1.44 7.68
CA VAL A 171 10.17 0.58 6.61
C VAL A 171 11.05 -0.66 6.47
N HIS A 172 10.43 -1.81 6.21
CA HIS A 172 11.05 -3.13 6.07
C HIS A 172 11.49 -3.78 7.38
N GLY A 173 12.58 -3.31 8.00
CA GLY A 173 13.09 -3.85 9.26
C GLY A 173 13.58 -5.31 9.22
N VAL A 174 14.02 -5.79 8.04
CA VAL A 174 14.29 -7.23 7.78
C VAL A 174 15.37 -7.83 8.68
N SER A 175 16.43 -7.07 9.00
CA SER A 175 17.51 -7.54 9.88
C SER A 175 17.39 -7.09 11.33
N LEU A 176 16.34 -6.34 11.70
CA LEU A 176 16.07 -5.99 13.11
C LEU A 176 15.58 -7.21 13.89
N ALA A 177 15.91 -7.27 15.18
CA ALA A 177 15.48 -8.37 16.05
C ALA A 177 15.26 -7.92 17.50
N GLY A 178 14.36 -8.63 18.20
CA GLY A 178 14.17 -8.47 19.64
C GLY A 178 13.87 -7.02 20.04
N GLU A 179 14.65 -6.48 20.98
CA GLU A 179 14.42 -5.13 21.52
C GLU A 179 14.79 -4.00 20.56
N ASP A 180 15.41 -4.27 19.40
CA ASP A 180 15.71 -3.24 18.39
C ASP A 180 14.47 -2.42 18.03
N PHE A 181 13.32 -3.10 17.93
CA PHE A 181 12.03 -2.50 17.58
C PHE A 181 11.54 -1.45 18.60
N ARG A 182 12.04 -1.46 19.85
CA ARG A 182 11.70 -0.42 20.85
C ARG A 182 12.17 0.99 20.43
N ARG A 183 13.12 1.06 19.50
CA ARG A 183 13.65 2.33 18.97
C ARG A 183 12.72 2.97 17.93
N LEU A 184 11.69 2.24 17.48
CA LEU A 184 10.77 2.70 16.45
C LEU A 184 9.46 3.18 17.08
N ALA A 185 8.94 4.29 16.58
CA ALA A 185 7.56 4.70 16.83
C ALA A 185 6.56 3.80 16.07
N SER A 186 6.99 3.18 14.98
CA SER A 186 6.30 2.11 14.27
C SER A 186 7.24 1.35 13.34
N LEU A 187 6.96 0.07 13.12
CA LEU A 187 7.46 -0.67 11.96
C LEU A 187 6.42 -0.55 10.83
N ILE A 188 6.85 -0.23 9.62
CA ILE A 188 6.03 -0.38 8.41
C ILE A 188 6.54 -1.61 7.68
N TRP A 189 5.72 -2.67 7.69
CA TRP A 189 6.08 -3.97 7.20
C TRP A 189 5.61 -4.18 5.76
N CYS A 190 6.56 -4.44 4.86
CA CYS A 190 6.34 -4.70 3.44
C CYS A 190 6.69 -6.18 3.11
N PRO A 191 5.85 -7.17 3.50
CA PRO A 191 6.22 -8.58 3.45
C PRO A 191 6.56 -9.10 2.06
N ALA A 192 5.79 -8.71 1.05
CA ALA A 192 5.99 -9.18 -0.32
C ALA A 192 7.29 -8.66 -0.91
N SER A 193 7.58 -7.36 -0.74
CA SER A 193 8.86 -6.75 -1.10
C SER A 193 10.03 -7.47 -0.42
N ASN A 194 9.95 -7.65 0.89
CA ASN A 194 10.99 -8.32 1.67
C ASN A 194 11.26 -9.74 1.18
N LEU A 195 10.20 -10.53 0.95
CA LEU A 195 10.33 -11.93 0.54
C LEU A 195 10.82 -12.05 -0.90
N PHE A 196 10.36 -11.17 -1.80
CA PHE A 196 10.83 -11.13 -3.18
C PHE A 196 12.32 -10.76 -3.25
N LEU A 197 12.74 -9.69 -2.58
CA LEU A 197 14.12 -9.21 -2.65
C LEU A 197 15.11 -10.05 -1.86
N PHE A 198 14.73 -10.57 -0.69
CA PHE A 198 15.68 -11.11 0.27
C PHE A 198 15.40 -12.57 0.68
N GLY A 199 14.29 -13.17 0.23
CA GLY A 199 13.84 -14.49 0.69
C GLY A 199 13.49 -14.54 2.18
N ARG A 200 13.49 -13.39 2.88
CA ARG A 200 13.25 -13.25 4.32
C ARG A 200 12.51 -11.96 4.60
N THR A 201 11.71 -11.95 5.68
CA THR A 201 10.97 -10.76 6.13
C THR A 201 11.21 -10.50 7.61
N ALA A 202 10.82 -9.32 8.09
CA ALA A 202 11.03 -8.89 9.48
C ALA A 202 10.38 -9.84 10.50
N ASP A 203 11.00 -9.92 11.68
CA ASP A 203 10.43 -10.59 12.85
C ASP A 203 9.31 -9.75 13.47
N VAL A 204 8.15 -9.77 12.79
CA VAL A 204 6.97 -9.01 13.19
C VAL A 204 6.35 -9.49 14.50
N THR A 205 6.57 -10.75 14.88
CA THR A 205 6.17 -11.26 16.19
C THR A 205 6.96 -10.58 17.30
N ALA A 206 8.26 -10.34 17.10
CA ALA A 206 9.05 -9.50 18.01
C ALA A 206 8.65 -8.03 17.96
N ALA A 207 8.41 -7.48 16.77
CA ALA A 207 8.01 -6.09 16.61
C ALA A 207 6.73 -5.75 17.39
N LEU A 208 5.69 -6.60 17.30
CA LEU A 208 4.42 -6.40 18.00
C LEU A 208 4.53 -6.29 19.52
N ARG A 209 5.61 -6.81 20.14
CA ARG A 209 5.85 -6.69 21.58
C ARG A 209 6.40 -5.31 21.98
N HIS A 210 6.81 -4.49 21.00
CA HIS A 210 7.63 -3.31 21.25
C HIS A 210 7.15 -2.05 20.51
N THR A 211 6.48 -2.19 19.38
CA THR A 211 6.04 -1.06 18.56
C THR A 211 4.82 -1.44 17.70
N PRO A 212 3.97 -0.47 17.30
CA PRO A 212 2.94 -0.73 16.29
C PRO A 212 3.54 -1.28 15.00
N VAL A 213 2.82 -2.22 14.38
CA VAL A 213 3.16 -2.76 13.06
C VAL A 213 2.10 -2.29 12.09
N LEU A 214 2.50 -1.46 11.14
CA LEU A 214 1.69 -1.01 10.01
C LEU A 214 2.04 -1.83 8.78
N PHE A 215 1.17 -1.82 7.78
CA PHE A 215 1.38 -2.54 6.53
C PHE A 215 1.70 -1.57 5.38
N GLY A 216 2.68 -1.95 4.56
CA GLY A 216 3.01 -1.29 3.30
C GLY A 216 3.06 -2.30 2.17
N THR A 217 2.75 -1.88 0.95
CA THR A 217 2.91 -2.75 -0.24
C THR A 217 4.26 -2.60 -0.89
N ASP A 218 4.92 -1.45 -0.71
CA ASP A 218 6.02 -1.00 -1.58
C ASP A 218 5.54 -0.88 -3.06
N ALA A 219 6.44 -0.56 -3.98
CA ALA A 219 6.15 -0.47 -5.41
C ALA A 219 6.29 -1.83 -6.13
N THR A 220 5.66 -1.96 -7.31
CA THR A 220 5.69 -3.21 -8.10
C THR A 220 7.08 -3.63 -8.58
N ILE A 221 8.08 -2.74 -8.52
CA ILE A 221 9.47 -3.07 -8.85
C ILE A 221 10.07 -4.12 -7.91
N SER A 222 9.64 -4.13 -6.65
CA SER A 222 10.11 -5.01 -5.57
C SER A 222 8.99 -5.90 -5.03
N ALA A 223 7.72 -5.56 -5.23
CA ALA A 223 6.59 -6.28 -4.64
C ALA A 223 5.62 -6.79 -5.71
N PRO A 224 5.87 -7.97 -6.32
CA PRO A 224 4.93 -8.57 -7.26
C PRO A 224 3.60 -8.97 -6.60
N GLY A 225 2.53 -9.01 -7.38
CA GLY A 225 1.19 -9.37 -6.92
C GLY A 225 0.39 -8.18 -6.36
N THR A 226 -0.85 -8.45 -6.01
CA THR A 226 -1.80 -7.46 -5.48
C THR A 226 -1.67 -7.31 -3.96
N LEU A 227 -2.23 -6.24 -3.38
CA LEU A 227 -2.33 -6.10 -1.92
C LEU A 227 -2.91 -7.36 -1.27
N TRP A 228 -3.92 -7.98 -1.88
CA TRP A 228 -4.56 -9.17 -1.37
C TRP A 228 -3.61 -10.38 -1.38
N ASP A 229 -2.70 -10.48 -2.35
CA ASP A 229 -1.62 -11.47 -2.34
C ASP A 229 -0.66 -11.25 -1.19
N HIS A 230 -0.29 -9.99 -0.96
CA HIS A 230 0.61 -9.60 0.12
C HIS A 230 0.00 -9.90 1.49
N LEU A 231 -1.30 -9.63 1.67
CA LEU A 231 -2.04 -9.94 2.90
C LEU A 231 -2.10 -11.45 3.15
N ARG A 232 -2.36 -12.26 2.13
CA ARG A 232 -2.36 -13.73 2.25
C ARG A 232 -0.97 -14.27 2.60
N GLN A 233 0.09 -13.68 2.06
CA GLN A 233 1.47 -14.04 2.41
C GLN A 233 1.85 -13.63 3.84
N ALA A 234 1.23 -12.56 4.36
CA ALA A 234 1.41 -12.06 5.70
C ALA A 234 0.59 -12.84 6.76
N ARG A 235 -0.56 -13.37 6.37
CA ARG A 235 -1.49 -14.10 7.24
C ARG A 235 -0.79 -15.28 7.92
N GLY A 236 -1.06 -15.47 9.21
CA GLY A 236 -0.43 -16.51 10.03
C GLY A 236 0.94 -16.13 10.63
N ARG A 237 1.57 -15.02 10.19
CA ARG A 237 2.79 -14.50 10.85
C ARG A 237 2.47 -13.63 12.07
N ILE A 238 1.31 -12.97 12.04
CA ILE A 238 0.73 -12.20 13.14
C ILE A 238 -0.79 -12.49 13.21
N PRO A 239 -1.46 -12.18 14.33
CA PRO A 239 -2.90 -12.36 14.42
C PRO A 239 -3.66 -11.57 13.34
N ASP A 240 -4.70 -12.18 12.76
CA ASP A 240 -5.53 -11.59 11.70
C ASP A 240 -6.03 -10.16 12.05
N ALA A 241 -6.46 -9.97 13.31
CA ALA A 241 -6.91 -8.66 13.80
C ALA A 241 -5.78 -7.61 13.83
N ALA A 242 -4.55 -8.02 14.15
CA ALA A 242 -3.40 -7.11 14.18
C ALA A 242 -2.97 -6.72 12.76
N LEU A 243 -2.98 -7.69 11.82
CA LEU A 243 -2.73 -7.41 10.41
C LEU A 243 -3.76 -6.42 9.86
N PHE A 244 -5.05 -6.66 10.12
CA PHE A 244 -6.13 -5.76 9.72
C PHE A 244 -6.04 -4.36 10.35
N ASP A 245 -5.74 -4.27 11.65
CA ASP A 245 -5.58 -2.97 12.34
C ASP A 245 -4.38 -2.18 11.78
N GLY A 246 -3.32 -2.88 11.33
CA GLY A 246 -2.16 -2.30 10.66
C GLY A 246 -2.45 -1.62 9.31
N LEU A 247 -3.60 -1.89 8.69
CA LEU A 247 -4.11 -1.20 7.50
C LEU A 247 -5.25 -0.23 7.81
N THR A 248 -5.79 -0.25 9.03
CA THR A 248 -7.00 0.51 9.39
C THR A 248 -6.75 1.37 10.63
N GLY A 249 -7.17 0.92 11.81
CA GLY A 249 -7.15 1.74 13.03
C GLY A 249 -5.75 2.14 13.48
N ALA A 250 -4.77 1.21 13.50
CA ALA A 250 -3.40 1.52 13.89
C ALA A 250 -2.74 2.49 12.90
N ALA A 251 -2.94 2.26 11.60
CA ALA A 251 -2.44 3.16 10.55
C ALA A 251 -3.06 4.55 10.68
N ALA A 252 -4.39 4.64 10.80
CA ALA A 252 -5.11 5.90 10.96
C ALA A 252 -4.61 6.68 12.18
N ARG A 253 -4.43 6.02 13.32
CA ARG A 253 -3.88 6.63 14.54
C ARG A 253 -2.43 7.10 14.35
N PHE A 254 -1.58 6.29 13.74
CA PHE A 254 -0.17 6.63 13.56
C PHE A 254 0.02 7.85 12.66
N TRP A 255 -0.69 7.87 11.53
CA TRP A 255 -0.67 8.93 10.51
C TRP A 255 -1.58 10.11 10.83
N ARG A 256 -2.36 10.05 11.92
CA ARG A 256 -3.36 11.08 12.28
C ARG A 256 -4.37 11.33 11.16
N HIS A 257 -4.77 10.27 10.47
CA HIS A 257 -5.73 10.32 9.37
C HIS A 257 -7.13 10.01 9.90
N ALA A 258 -7.99 11.02 9.97
CA ALA A 258 -9.39 10.86 10.38
C ALA A 258 -10.29 10.80 9.13
N ALA A 259 -10.75 9.59 8.79
CA ALA A 259 -11.59 9.37 7.62
C ALA A 259 -12.77 8.44 7.95
N PRO A 260 -13.75 8.91 8.75
CA PRO A 260 -14.88 8.10 9.20
C PRO A 260 -15.82 7.68 8.06
N ASN A 261 -15.74 8.35 6.92
CA ASN A 261 -16.54 8.09 5.72
C ASN A 261 -15.73 7.42 4.60
N ASP A 262 -14.54 6.92 4.91
CA ASP A 262 -13.76 6.08 4.01
C ASP A 262 -14.11 4.63 4.29
N LEU A 263 -14.66 3.94 3.30
CA LEU A 263 -15.04 2.54 3.41
C LEU A 263 -14.89 1.80 2.09
N VAL A 264 -14.77 0.49 2.20
CA VAL A 264 -14.79 -0.44 1.08
C VAL A 264 -15.92 -1.42 1.29
N ILE A 265 -16.65 -1.71 0.23
CA ILE A 265 -17.64 -2.79 0.16
C ILE A 265 -17.16 -3.79 -0.87
N ALA A 266 -17.17 -5.07 -0.52
CA ALA A 266 -16.76 -6.15 -1.41
C ALA A 266 -17.72 -7.34 -1.34
N ARG A 267 -17.71 -8.18 -2.38
CA ARG A 267 -18.44 -9.45 -2.40
C ARG A 267 -17.85 -10.38 -1.35
N ARG A 268 -18.70 -10.91 -0.47
CA ARG A 268 -18.26 -11.83 0.60
C ARG A 268 -17.99 -13.21 0.01
N ARG A 269 -16.84 -13.80 0.36
CA ARG A 269 -16.40 -15.11 -0.16
C ARG A 269 -16.40 -16.24 0.87
N ALA A 270 -16.58 -15.93 2.16
CA ALA A 270 -16.61 -16.92 3.23
C ALA A 270 -17.50 -16.48 4.39
N VAL A 271 -17.87 -17.43 5.26
CA VAL A 271 -18.69 -17.16 6.45
C VAL A 271 -17.86 -16.56 7.58
N ASP A 272 -16.68 -17.09 7.87
CA ASP A 272 -15.79 -16.45 8.85
C ASP A 272 -15.34 -15.06 8.34
N ARG A 273 -15.27 -14.08 9.24
CA ARG A 273 -14.97 -12.70 8.87
C ARG A 273 -13.56 -12.51 8.33
N TRP A 274 -12.59 -13.23 8.89
CA TRP A 274 -11.20 -13.11 8.47
C TRP A 274 -10.96 -13.88 7.19
N ASP A 275 -11.51 -15.09 7.08
CA ASP A 275 -11.49 -15.82 5.82
C ASP A 275 -12.15 -15.02 4.70
N ALA A 276 -13.26 -14.33 4.97
CA ALA A 276 -13.93 -13.49 3.99
C ALA A 276 -13.06 -12.30 3.55
N PHE A 277 -12.40 -11.61 4.48
CA PHE A 277 -11.53 -10.48 4.18
C PHE A 277 -10.26 -10.89 3.42
N PHE A 278 -9.56 -11.94 3.88
CA PHE A 278 -8.30 -12.36 3.26
C PHE A 278 -8.48 -13.15 1.95
N ALA A 279 -9.68 -13.64 1.65
CA ALA A 279 -10.01 -14.25 0.36
C ALA A 279 -10.34 -13.24 -0.74
N LEU A 280 -10.44 -11.94 -0.42
CA LEU A 280 -10.75 -10.93 -1.42
C LEU A 280 -9.67 -10.82 -2.50
N THR A 281 -10.10 -10.37 -3.66
CA THR A 281 -9.29 -9.99 -4.82
C THR A 281 -9.75 -8.62 -5.33
N PRO A 282 -8.99 -7.95 -6.23
CA PRO A 282 -9.45 -6.69 -6.82
C PRO A 282 -10.81 -6.80 -7.52
N ALA A 283 -11.12 -7.97 -8.08
CA ALA A 283 -12.40 -8.22 -8.74
C ALA A 283 -13.60 -8.22 -7.77
N ASP A 284 -13.39 -8.52 -6.50
CA ASP A 284 -14.44 -8.60 -5.49
C ASP A 284 -14.91 -7.25 -4.97
N ILE A 285 -14.09 -6.21 -5.14
CA ILE A 285 -14.39 -4.86 -4.67
C ILE A 285 -15.60 -4.31 -5.44
N LEU A 286 -16.67 -4.01 -4.72
CA LEU A 286 -17.91 -3.46 -5.26
C LEU A 286 -17.88 -1.93 -5.28
N LEU A 287 -17.39 -1.34 -4.18
CA LEU A 287 -17.42 0.09 -3.97
C LEU A 287 -16.22 0.50 -3.12
N VAL A 288 -15.51 1.55 -3.53
CA VAL A 288 -14.57 2.29 -2.68
C VAL A 288 -15.11 3.69 -2.50
N VAL A 289 -15.23 4.12 -1.25
CA VAL A 289 -15.73 5.44 -0.88
C VAL A 289 -14.62 6.19 -0.16
N ARG A 290 -14.37 7.43 -0.58
CA ARG A 290 -13.43 8.35 0.05
C ARG A 290 -14.12 9.66 0.36
N ALA A 291 -14.04 10.11 1.60
CA ALA A 291 -14.74 11.30 2.12
C ALA A 291 -16.24 11.31 1.78
N GLY A 292 -16.89 10.14 1.87
CA GLY A 292 -18.32 9.98 1.57
C GLY A 292 -18.69 9.97 0.08
N ARG A 293 -17.72 10.05 -0.82
CA ARG A 293 -17.93 9.98 -2.27
C ARG A 293 -17.42 8.64 -2.82
N PRO A 294 -18.20 7.94 -3.68
CA PRO A 294 -17.64 6.85 -4.47
C PRO A 294 -16.40 7.33 -5.23
N VAL A 295 -15.40 6.48 -5.36
CA VAL A 295 -14.19 6.70 -6.18
C VAL A 295 -13.83 5.46 -7.01
N LEU A 296 -14.41 4.30 -6.66
CA LEU A 296 -14.48 3.11 -7.50
C LEU A 296 -15.86 2.50 -7.36
N VAL A 297 -16.51 2.16 -8.48
CA VAL A 297 -17.83 1.53 -8.56
C VAL A 297 -17.77 0.33 -9.50
N ASP A 298 -18.20 -0.84 -9.03
CA ASP A 298 -18.37 -2.03 -9.88
C ASP A 298 -19.51 -1.82 -10.87
N GLY A 299 -19.35 -2.27 -12.11
CA GLY A 299 -20.30 -2.02 -13.20
C GLY A 299 -21.70 -2.56 -12.93
N ASP A 300 -21.85 -3.57 -12.07
CA ASP A 300 -23.16 -4.08 -11.64
C ASP A 300 -23.95 -3.05 -10.80
N LEU A 301 -23.25 -2.07 -10.20
CA LEU A 301 -23.87 -0.99 -9.42
C LEU A 301 -24.17 0.25 -10.24
N GLY A 302 -23.59 0.35 -11.43
CA GLY A 302 -23.78 1.47 -12.36
C GLY A 302 -22.47 2.08 -12.86
N ALA A 303 -22.62 3.06 -13.75
CA ALA A 303 -21.53 3.76 -14.42
C ALA A 303 -21.63 5.26 -14.14
N PRO A 304 -20.98 5.77 -13.08
CA PRO A 304 -20.96 7.20 -12.80
C PRO A 304 -20.37 8.00 -13.98
N SER A 305 -20.99 9.13 -14.30
CA SER A 305 -20.50 10.01 -15.36
C SER A 305 -19.11 10.56 -15.02
N GLY A 306 -18.23 10.63 -16.02
CA GLY A 306 -16.85 11.13 -15.88
C GLY A 306 -15.84 10.13 -15.32
N TYR A 307 -16.25 8.90 -14.98
CA TYR A 307 -15.35 7.88 -14.45
C TYR A 307 -14.68 7.12 -15.60
N GLY A 308 -13.39 6.84 -15.45
CA GLY A 308 -12.67 5.92 -16.33
C GLY A 308 -13.17 4.49 -16.16
N ARG A 309 -13.08 3.69 -17.22
CA ARG A 309 -13.56 2.31 -17.26
C ARG A 309 -12.40 1.35 -17.51
N LEU A 310 -12.39 0.23 -16.79
CA LEU A 310 -11.44 -0.88 -17.00
C LEU A 310 -12.06 -2.20 -16.56
N THR A 311 -11.46 -3.32 -16.96
CA THR A 311 -11.89 -4.66 -16.54
C THR A 311 -10.92 -5.24 -15.51
N VAL A 312 -11.46 -5.78 -14.41
CA VAL A 312 -10.72 -6.34 -13.27
C VAL A 312 -11.27 -7.71 -12.95
N GLY A 313 -10.48 -8.77 -13.16
CA GLY A 313 -10.92 -10.17 -13.04
C GLY A 313 -12.23 -10.48 -13.77
N GLY A 314 -12.37 -9.99 -15.01
CA GLY A 314 -13.57 -10.18 -15.83
C GLY A 314 -14.78 -9.31 -15.45
N ARG A 315 -14.62 -8.35 -14.53
CA ARG A 315 -15.68 -7.41 -14.13
C ARG A 315 -15.35 -5.99 -14.52
N ILE A 316 -16.33 -5.26 -15.03
CA ILE A 316 -16.17 -3.84 -15.33
C ILE A 316 -16.08 -3.06 -14.00
N LYS A 317 -15.10 -2.17 -13.91
CA LYS A 317 -14.96 -1.18 -12.84
C LYS A 317 -14.96 0.21 -13.44
N HIS A 318 -15.61 1.12 -12.74
CA HIS A 318 -15.58 2.57 -12.99
C HIS A 318 -14.76 3.23 -11.90
N VAL A 319 -13.78 4.06 -12.24
CA VAL A 319 -12.89 4.73 -11.28
C VAL A 319 -12.83 6.23 -11.54
N ASP A 320 -12.67 7.03 -10.48
CA ASP A 320 -12.53 8.49 -10.54
C ASP A 320 -11.12 8.91 -11.03
N LEU A 321 -10.78 8.45 -12.25
CA LEU A 321 -9.52 8.70 -12.92
C LEU A 321 -9.71 8.54 -14.44
N ALA A 322 -9.04 9.39 -15.24
CA ALA A 322 -9.02 9.33 -16.70
C ALA A 322 -8.15 8.15 -17.22
N VAL A 323 -8.63 6.91 -17.03
CA VAL A 323 -7.84 5.70 -17.27
C VAL A 323 -7.46 5.52 -18.74
N ALA A 324 -8.38 5.79 -19.68
CA ALA A 324 -8.10 5.59 -21.10
C ALA A 324 -6.99 6.51 -21.61
N GLU A 325 -7.05 7.79 -21.23
CA GLU A 325 -6.05 8.80 -21.54
C GLU A 325 -4.70 8.47 -20.88
N MET A 326 -4.74 8.07 -19.60
CA MET A 326 -3.55 7.65 -18.87
C MET A 326 -2.86 6.48 -19.57
N LEU A 327 -3.59 5.42 -19.92
CA LEU A 327 -3.03 4.25 -20.60
C LEU A 327 -2.51 4.59 -21.99
N ALA A 328 -3.24 5.39 -22.76
CA ALA A 328 -2.80 5.83 -24.09
C ALA A 328 -1.44 6.56 -24.03
N ALA A 329 -1.23 7.40 -23.02
CA ALA A 329 0.02 8.12 -22.81
C ALA A 329 1.19 7.24 -22.36
N LEU A 330 0.93 6.04 -21.81
CA LEU A 330 1.97 5.09 -21.37
C LEU A 330 2.46 4.15 -22.48
N ARG A 331 1.61 3.87 -23.48
CA ARG A 331 1.87 2.88 -24.55
C ARG A 331 3.23 3.02 -25.27
N PRO A 332 3.78 4.23 -25.51
CA PRO A 332 5.07 4.32 -26.20
C PRO A 332 6.25 3.77 -25.38
N GLN A 333 6.11 3.66 -24.05
CA GLN A 333 7.15 3.21 -23.13
C GLN A 333 6.83 1.88 -22.43
N LEU A 334 5.56 1.48 -22.40
CA LEU A 334 5.07 0.36 -21.61
C LEU A 334 4.06 -0.52 -22.35
N ASP A 335 4.17 -1.82 -22.09
CA ASP A 335 3.05 -2.74 -22.27
C ASP A 335 2.00 -2.45 -21.17
N THR A 336 0.93 -1.77 -21.55
CA THR A 336 -0.15 -1.41 -20.64
C THR A 336 -0.98 -2.62 -20.20
N ALA A 337 -1.04 -3.69 -21.00
CA ALA A 337 -1.74 -4.91 -20.60
C ALA A 337 -0.97 -5.63 -19.50
N ALA A 338 0.35 -5.79 -19.68
CA ALA A 338 1.22 -6.34 -18.65
C ALA A 338 1.26 -5.47 -17.38
N LEU A 339 1.15 -4.13 -17.52
CA LEU A 339 1.03 -3.24 -16.37
C LEU A 339 -0.25 -3.50 -15.56
N LEU A 340 -1.40 -3.56 -16.24
CA LEU A 340 -2.70 -3.77 -15.60
C LEU A 340 -2.82 -5.16 -14.99
N ASP A 341 -2.24 -6.18 -15.62
CA ASP A 341 -2.25 -7.56 -15.11
C ASP A 341 -1.65 -7.64 -13.71
N ARG A 342 -0.57 -6.89 -13.45
CA ARG A 342 0.03 -6.76 -12.10
C ARG A 342 -0.92 -6.18 -11.06
N PHE A 343 -1.95 -5.44 -11.47
CA PHE A 343 -2.97 -4.87 -10.57
C PHE A 343 -4.20 -5.77 -10.45
N GLY A 344 -4.26 -6.91 -11.15
CA GLY A 344 -5.43 -7.78 -11.28
C GLY A 344 -6.42 -7.31 -12.35
N ALA A 345 -5.97 -6.46 -13.28
CA ALA A 345 -6.78 -5.80 -14.30
C ALA A 345 -6.34 -6.15 -15.72
N VAL A 346 -7.22 -5.92 -16.70
CA VAL A 346 -6.93 -6.02 -18.13
C VAL A 346 -7.49 -4.80 -18.85
N ALA A 347 -6.76 -4.32 -19.86
CA ALA A 347 -7.24 -3.26 -20.75
C ALA A 347 -8.29 -3.85 -21.72
N GLU A 348 -9.28 -3.04 -22.07
CA GLU A 348 -10.18 -3.32 -23.20
C GLU A 348 -9.62 -2.76 -24.51
#